data_AF-A0A2E0T289-F1
#
_entry.id   AF-A0A2E0T289-F1
#
_cell.length_a   1.000
_cell.length_b   1.000
_cell.length_c   1.000
_cell.angle_alpha   90.00
_cell.angle_beta   90.00
_cell.angle_gamma   90.00
#
_symmetry.space_group_name_H-M   'P 1'
#
loop_
_entity.id
_entity.type
_entity.pdbx_description
1 polymer ?
#
loop_
_entity_poly.entity_id
_entity_poly.type
_entity_poly.pdbx_seq_one_letter_code
_entity_poly.pdbx_strand_id
1 'polypeptide(L)'
;MEIVARARTEIEAMRMMVLRAAKAMDTLGNAEARVWISAVKAMVPERVCQIIDQAIQMHGATGVSQWTPLAGMYAGQRTLRLADGPDEVHWMVVGRAEVAAYDGLEVPLEQTPYADPELTAAWAEDESGWQFSGPA
;
A
#
# COMPACT_ATOMS: atom_id res chain seq x y z
N MET A 1 12.54 -14.11 12.13
CA MET A 1 13.18 -13.13 11.23
C MET A 1 12.26 -12.72 10.08
N GLU A 2 11.50 -13.64 9.49
CA GLU A 2 10.55 -13.33 8.39
C GLU A 2 9.55 -12.21 8.73
N ILE A 3 8.87 -12.28 9.89
CA ILE A 3 7.85 -11.29 10.31
C ILE A 3 8.40 -9.86 10.28
N VAL A 4 9.61 -9.65 10.82
CA VAL A 4 10.26 -8.34 10.87
C VAL A 4 10.62 -7.85 9.46
N ALA A 5 11.11 -8.75 8.60
CA ALA A 5 11.41 -8.42 7.21
C ALA A 5 10.16 -8.00 6.44
N ARG A 6 9.07 -8.77 6.55
CA ARG A 6 7.77 -8.46 5.91
C ARG A 6 7.20 -7.15 6.43
N ALA A 7 7.20 -6.94 7.74
CA ALA A 7 6.76 -5.68 8.33
C ALA A 7 7.56 -4.48 7.82
N ARG A 8 8.88 -4.62 7.65
CA ARG A 8 9.71 -3.55 7.08
C ARG A 8 9.32 -3.24 5.63
N THR A 9 9.16 -4.28 4.81
CA THR A 9 8.76 -4.12 3.40
C THR A 9 7.39 -3.48 3.26
N GLU A 10 6.41 -3.91 4.06
CA GLU A 10 5.06 -3.33 4.07
C GLU A 10 5.08 -1.86 4.50
N ILE A 11 5.89 -1.49 5.48
CA ILE A 11 6.05 -0.09 5.91
C ILE A 11 6.61 0.78 4.77
N GLU A 12 7.63 0.30 4.05
CA GLU A 12 8.16 1.07 2.91
C GLU A 12 7.14 1.16 1.77
N ALA A 13 6.41 0.10 1.47
CA ALA A 13 5.34 0.12 0.47
C ALA A 13 4.24 1.13 0.83
N MET A 14 3.79 1.15 2.09
CA MET A 14 2.81 2.12 2.58
C MET A 14 3.32 3.56 2.47
N ARG A 15 4.58 3.81 2.83
CA ARG A 15 5.20 5.15 2.70
C ARG A 15 5.22 5.61 1.25
N MET A 16 5.64 4.75 0.32
CA MET A 16 5.68 5.08 -1.10
C MET A 16 4.29 5.38 -1.65
N MET A 17 3.27 4.64 -1.22
CA MET A 17 1.88 4.89 -1.60
C MET A 17 1.35 6.23 -1.08
N VAL A 18 1.67 6.61 0.17
CA VAL A 18 1.32 7.93 0.72
C VAL A 18 2.02 9.04 -0.06
N LEU A 19 3.31 8.90 -0.36
CA LEU A 19 4.06 9.89 -1.14
C LEU A 19 3.52 10.03 -2.57
N ARG A 20 3.10 8.93 -3.19
CA ARG A 20 2.44 8.95 -4.50
C ARG A 20 1.11 9.71 -4.45
N ALA A 21 0.29 9.46 -3.43
CA ALA A 21 -0.96 10.21 -3.25
C ALA A 21 -0.71 11.71 -3.02
N ALA A 22 0.27 12.06 -2.18
CA ALA A 22 0.66 13.46 -1.97
C ALA A 22 1.14 14.12 -3.27
N LYS A 23 2.02 13.44 -4.02
CA LYS A 23 2.51 13.94 -5.31
C LYS A 23 1.38 14.14 -6.31
N ALA A 24 0.44 13.19 -6.39
CA ALA A 24 -0.73 13.30 -7.26
C ALA A 24 -1.62 14.51 -6.88
N MET A 25 -1.78 14.80 -5.59
CA MET A 25 -2.48 16.01 -5.14
C MET A 25 -1.79 17.28 -5.61
N ASP A 26 -0.46 17.33 -5.52
CA ASP A 26 0.33 18.50 -5.92
C ASP A 26 0.31 18.74 -7.44
N THR A 27 0.24 17.68 -8.25
CA THR A 27 0.39 17.80 -9.73
C THR A 27 -0.92 17.73 -10.50
N LEU A 28 -1.86 16.88 -10.09
CA LEU A 28 -3.10 16.59 -10.84
C LEU A 28 -4.34 17.28 -10.24
N GLY A 29 -4.20 17.79 -9.01
CA GLY A 29 -5.30 18.41 -8.26
C GLY A 29 -6.24 17.40 -7.59
N ASN A 30 -7.13 17.92 -6.74
CA ASN A 30 -7.91 17.11 -5.78
C ASN A 30 -8.90 16.11 -6.41
N ALA A 31 -9.31 16.31 -7.66
CA ALA A 31 -10.30 15.46 -8.31
C ALA A 31 -9.68 14.12 -8.76
N GLU A 32 -8.54 14.18 -9.45
CA GLU A 32 -7.82 13.00 -9.96
C GLU A 32 -7.02 12.30 -8.85
N ALA A 33 -6.49 13.06 -7.88
CA ALA A 33 -5.80 12.49 -6.73
C ALA A 33 -6.72 11.69 -5.78
N ARG A 34 -8.05 11.86 -5.90
CA ARG A 34 -9.04 11.21 -5.02
C ARG A 34 -8.89 9.69 -4.99
N VAL A 35 -8.58 9.06 -6.12
CA VAL A 35 -8.42 7.60 -6.22
C VAL A 35 -7.24 7.13 -5.36
N TRP A 36 -6.11 7.84 -5.44
CA TRP A 36 -4.90 7.53 -4.66
C TRP A 36 -5.11 7.77 -3.16
N ILE A 37 -5.80 8.85 -2.79
CA ILE A 37 -6.14 9.16 -1.39
C ILE A 37 -7.04 8.06 -0.80
N SER A 38 -8.09 7.66 -1.53
CA SER A 38 -8.98 6.59 -1.09
C SER A 38 -8.25 5.25 -0.98
N ALA A 39 -7.38 4.90 -1.94
CA ALA A 39 -6.57 3.68 -1.87
C ALA A 39 -5.67 3.64 -0.62
N VAL A 40 -4.95 4.74 -0.34
CA VAL A 40 -4.08 4.86 0.84
C VAL A 40 -4.88 4.78 2.14
N LYS A 41 -6.02 5.47 2.20
CA LYS A 41 -6.88 5.51 3.39
C LYS A 41 -7.44 4.14 3.78
N ALA A 42 -7.75 3.28 2.81
CA ALA A 42 -8.22 1.92 3.08
C ALA A 42 -7.06 0.96 3.42
N MET A 43 -5.98 1.00 2.64
CA MET A 43 -4.88 0.05 2.74
C MET A 43 -4.03 0.24 4.01
N VAL A 44 -3.68 1.48 4.37
CA VAL A 44 -2.68 1.73 5.43
C VAL A 44 -3.17 1.22 6.80
N PRO A 45 -4.37 1.59 7.28
CA PRO A 45 -4.83 1.11 8.60
C PRO A 45 -4.96 -0.41 8.68
N GLU A 46 -5.34 -1.07 7.58
CA GLU A 46 -5.43 -2.53 7.50
C GLU A 46 -4.06 -3.19 7.71
N ARG A 47 -3.04 -2.76 6.95
CA ARG A 47 -1.68 -3.33 7.03
C ARG A 47 -1.01 -3.01 8.37
N VAL A 48 -1.21 -1.81 8.90
CA VAL A 48 -0.68 -1.44 10.22
C VAL A 48 -1.33 -2.28 11.32
N CYS A 49 -2.63 -2.56 11.26
CA CYS A 49 -3.28 -3.48 12.21
C CYS A 49 -2.62 -4.87 12.20
N GLN A 50 -2.32 -5.42 11.02
CA GLN A 50 -1.66 -6.72 10.89
C GLN A 50 -0.24 -6.72 11.50
N ILE A 51 0.53 -5.66 11.28
CA ILE A 51 1.88 -5.52 11.85
C ILE A 51 1.81 -5.41 13.39
N ILE A 52 0.87 -4.62 13.92
CA ILE A 52 0.69 -4.48 15.37
C ILE A 52 0.24 -5.81 15.97
N ASP A 53 -0.65 -6.55 15.32
CA ASP A 53 -1.12 -7.86 15.78
C ASP A 53 0.05 -8.87 15.88
N GLN A 54 0.91 -8.91 14.86
CA GLN A 54 2.13 -9.71 14.89
C GLN A 54 3.07 -9.28 16.03
N ALA A 55 3.19 -7.98 16.29
CA ALA A 55 3.97 -7.47 17.41
C ALA A 55 3.37 -7.87 18.76
N ILE A 56 2.04 -7.83 18.91
CA ILE A 56 1.33 -8.31 20.12
C ILE A 56 1.63 -9.79 20.34
N GLN A 57 1.54 -10.61 19.29
CA GLN A 57 1.82 -12.05 19.37
C GLN A 57 3.26 -12.34 19.82
N MET A 58 4.24 -11.55 19.37
CA MET A 58 5.65 -11.67 19.81
C MET A 58 5.84 -11.29 21.29
N HIS A 59 5.00 -10.43 21.85
CA HIS A 59 5.05 -10.01 23.26
C HIS A 59 4.20 -10.88 24.20
N GLY A 60 3.42 -11.83 23.66
CA GLY A 60 2.54 -12.69 24.45
C GLY A 60 1.52 -11.90 25.28
N ALA A 61 1.27 -12.32 26.53
CA ALA A 61 0.31 -11.64 27.42
C ALA A 61 0.64 -10.15 27.66
N THR A 62 1.92 -9.78 27.59
CA THR A 62 2.36 -8.39 27.74
C THR A 62 1.88 -7.52 26.57
N GLY A 63 1.67 -8.09 25.38
CA GLY A 63 1.22 -7.36 24.19
C GLY A 63 -0.22 -6.84 24.28
N VAL A 64 -1.08 -7.49 25.06
CA VAL A 64 -2.47 -7.05 25.30
C VAL A 64 -2.64 -6.26 26.61
N SER A 65 -1.56 -6.10 27.35
CA SER A 65 -1.57 -5.42 28.65
C SER A 65 -1.29 -3.92 28.52
N GLN A 66 -1.48 -3.17 29.60
CA GLN A 66 -1.13 -1.74 29.67
C GLN A 66 0.38 -1.47 29.83
N TRP A 67 1.20 -2.53 29.89
CA TRP A 67 2.66 -2.41 29.99
C TRP A 67 3.31 -2.04 28.66
N THR A 68 2.62 -2.28 27.55
CA THR A 68 3.07 -1.89 26.21
C THR A 68 2.00 -1.01 25.55
N PRO A 69 2.38 -0.11 24.64
CA PRO A 69 1.40 0.70 23.91
C PRO A 69 0.64 -0.10 22.83
N LEU A 70 0.96 -1.38 22.61
CA LEU A 70 0.50 -2.17 21.46
C LEU A 70 -1.03 -2.33 21.40
N ALA A 71 -1.66 -2.62 22.55
CA ALA A 71 -3.11 -2.74 22.62
C ALA A 71 -3.83 -1.43 22.25
N GLY A 72 -3.32 -0.29 22.73
CA GLY A 72 -3.84 1.04 22.39
C GLY A 72 -3.60 1.40 20.93
N MET A 73 -2.43 1.07 20.38
CA MET A 73 -2.12 1.27 18.96
C MET A 73 -3.05 0.46 18.06
N TYR A 74 -3.32 -0.81 18.39
CA TYR A 74 -4.24 -1.67 17.62
C TYR A 74 -5.66 -1.09 17.61
N ALA A 75 -6.17 -0.69 18.79
CA ALA A 75 -7.49 -0.06 18.91
C ALA A 75 -7.55 1.23 18.08
N GLY A 76 -6.53 2.09 18.16
CA GLY A 76 -6.44 3.32 17.36
C GLY A 76 -6.52 3.05 15.87
N GLN A 77 -5.71 2.12 15.34
CA GLN A 77 -5.76 1.79 13.91
C GLN A 77 -7.09 1.15 13.49
N ARG A 78 -7.71 0.34 14.36
CA ARG A 78 -9.04 -0.21 14.08
C ARG A 78 -10.11 0.86 13.95
N THR A 79 -10.02 1.95 14.71
CA THR A 79 -10.95 3.08 14.58
C THR A 79 -10.75 3.84 13.28
N LEU A 80 -9.51 3.96 12.78
CA LEU A 80 -9.22 4.62 11.50
C LEU A 80 -9.81 3.89 10.28
N ARG A 81 -10.15 2.61 10.41
CA ARG A 81 -10.88 1.85 9.38
C ARG A 81 -12.37 2.22 9.27
N LEU A 82 -12.88 3.01 10.21
CA LEU A 82 -14.26 3.48 10.25
C LEU A 82 -14.32 5.01 10.15
N ALA A 83 -13.36 5.70 10.76
CA ALA A 83 -13.21 7.14 10.67
C ALA A 83 -12.92 7.58 9.22
N ASP A 84 -13.42 8.75 8.83
CA ASP A 84 -13.25 9.34 7.49
C ASP A 84 -13.67 8.43 6.32
N GLY A 85 -14.69 7.59 6.57
CA GLY A 85 -15.25 6.64 5.62
C GLY A 85 -14.72 5.23 5.83
N PRO A 86 -15.61 4.22 5.87
CA PRO A 86 -15.20 2.83 6.06
C PRO A 86 -14.45 2.32 4.84
N ASP A 87 -13.59 1.30 5.04
CA ASP A 87 -12.72 0.76 3.99
C ASP A 87 -13.48 0.37 2.72
N GLU A 88 -14.67 -0.20 2.85
CA GLU A 88 -15.50 -0.66 1.73
C GLU A 88 -15.91 0.49 0.79
N VAL A 89 -16.14 1.68 1.34
CA VAL A 89 -16.49 2.88 0.55
C VAL A 89 -15.27 3.33 -0.26
N HIS A 90 -14.10 3.33 0.36
CA HIS A 90 -12.86 3.72 -0.31
C HIS A 90 -12.45 2.70 -1.39
N TRP A 91 -12.60 1.40 -1.12
CA TRP A 91 -12.38 0.36 -2.14
C TRP A 91 -13.36 0.46 -3.30
N MET A 92 -14.62 0.85 -3.04
CA MET A 92 -15.59 1.09 -4.12
C MET A 92 -15.18 2.27 -5.01
N VAL A 93 -14.63 3.36 -4.44
CA VAL A 93 -14.12 4.49 -5.23
C VAL A 93 -12.99 4.05 -6.15
N VAL A 94 -12.03 3.28 -5.62
CA VAL A 94 -10.90 2.76 -6.40
C VAL A 94 -11.38 1.79 -7.48
N GLY A 95 -12.24 0.83 -7.12
CA GLY A 95 -12.76 -0.17 -8.06
C GLY A 95 -13.60 0.44 -9.18
N ARG A 96 -14.41 1.47 -8.90
CA ARG A 96 -15.16 2.18 -9.94
C ARG A 96 -14.23 2.95 -10.89
N ALA A 97 -13.19 3.58 -10.36
CA ALA A 97 -12.22 4.29 -11.18
C ALA A 97 -11.43 3.31 -12.08
N GLU A 98 -11.03 2.16 -11.54
CA GLU A 98 -10.35 1.13 -12.29
C GLU A 98 -11.25 0.59 -13.40
N VAL A 99 -12.46 0.13 -13.09
CA VAL A 99 -13.40 -0.39 -14.11
C VAL A 99 -13.70 0.65 -15.19
N ALA A 100 -13.95 1.90 -14.81
CA ALA A 100 -14.20 2.98 -15.78
C ALA A 100 -13.02 3.22 -16.74
N ALA A 101 -11.78 2.92 -16.33
CA ALA A 101 -10.62 2.99 -17.21
C ALA A 101 -10.60 1.87 -18.27
N TYR A 102 -11.22 0.71 -18.02
CA TYR A 102 -11.23 -0.44 -18.94
C TYR A 102 -12.57 -0.69 -19.65
N ASP A 103 -13.67 -0.04 -19.26
CA ASP A 103 -15.03 -0.28 -19.81
C ASP A 103 -15.19 0.21 -21.27
N GLY A 104 -14.10 0.58 -21.96
CA GLY A 104 -14.12 1.10 -23.33
C GLY A 104 -12.92 0.80 -24.25
N LEU A 105 -11.80 0.21 -23.78
CA LEU A 105 -10.63 -0.07 -24.62
C LEU A 105 -9.77 -1.24 -24.10
N GLU A 106 -9.11 -1.97 -25.02
CA GLU A 106 -7.85 -2.68 -24.74
C GLU A 106 -6.82 -1.63 -24.34
N VAL A 107 -6.43 -1.60 -23.06
CA VAL A 107 -5.45 -0.64 -22.55
C VAL A 107 -4.04 -1.24 -22.71
N PRO A 108 -3.16 -0.65 -23.53
CA PRO A 108 -1.77 -1.08 -23.63
C PRO A 108 -1.08 -0.94 -22.27
N LEU A 109 -0.14 -1.85 -21.96
CA LEU A 109 0.56 -1.90 -20.67
C LEU A 109 1.15 -0.55 -20.25
N GLU A 110 1.55 0.27 -21.23
CA GLU A 110 2.11 1.63 -21.15
C GLU A 110 1.18 2.71 -20.55
N GLN A 111 -0.12 2.43 -20.42
CA GLN A 111 -1.11 3.39 -19.90
C GLN A 111 -1.66 3.00 -18.53
N THR A 112 -1.25 1.85 -17.99
CA THR A 112 -1.65 1.40 -16.66
C THR A 112 -0.84 2.12 -15.58
N PRO A 113 -1.29 2.18 -14.31
CA PRO A 113 -0.52 2.80 -13.22
C PRO A 113 0.82 2.09 -12.90
N TYR A 114 1.05 0.92 -13.52
CA TYR A 114 2.28 0.12 -13.52
C TYR A 114 3.20 0.43 -14.71
N ALA A 115 2.74 1.25 -15.65
CA ALA A 115 3.52 1.83 -16.73
C ALA A 115 4.33 3.01 -16.22
N ASP A 116 5.35 2.75 -15.42
CA ASP A 116 6.45 3.69 -15.42
C ASP A 116 7.27 3.40 -16.69
N PRO A 117 7.35 4.32 -17.67
CA PRO A 117 8.10 4.10 -18.89
C PRO A 117 9.59 3.85 -18.62
N GLU A 118 10.16 4.41 -17.54
CA GLU A 118 11.55 4.19 -17.15
C GLU A 118 11.76 2.79 -16.58
N LEU A 119 10.84 2.31 -15.75
CA LEU A 119 10.86 0.94 -15.22
C LEU A 119 10.54 -0.11 -16.31
N THR A 120 9.64 0.21 -17.24
CA THR A 120 9.28 -0.72 -18.32
C THR A 120 10.41 -0.78 -19.36
N ALA A 121 11.03 0.35 -19.71
CA ALA A 121 12.22 0.40 -20.57
C ALA A 121 13.42 -0.28 -19.91
N ALA A 122 13.64 -0.10 -18.60
CA ALA A 122 14.72 -0.77 -17.88
C ALA A 122 14.61 -2.30 -17.88
N TRP A 123 13.42 -2.87 -18.11
CA TRP A 123 13.16 -4.31 -18.14
C TRP A 123 12.94 -4.84 -19.57
N ALA A 124 12.58 -3.96 -20.52
CA ALA A 124 12.45 -4.27 -21.94
C ALA A 124 13.77 -4.15 -22.71
N GLU A 125 14.70 -3.30 -22.25
CA GLU A 125 16.02 -3.10 -22.87
C GLU A 125 17.10 -4.02 -22.27
N ASP A 126 16.80 -4.77 -21.21
CA ASP A 126 17.72 -5.76 -20.66
C ASP A 126 17.60 -7.11 -21.41
N GLU A 127 18.02 -7.11 -22.68
CA GLU A 127 18.40 -8.34 -23.40
C GLU A 127 19.76 -8.89 -22.93
N SER A 128 20.40 -8.25 -21.94
CA SER A 128 21.69 -8.72 -21.42
C SER A 128 21.43 -9.86 -20.44
N GLY A 129 21.75 -11.09 -20.89
CA GLY A 129 21.55 -12.32 -20.14
C GLY A 129 22.27 -12.33 -18.78
N TRP A 130 21.61 -11.79 -17.75
CA TRP A 130 22.09 -11.83 -16.38
C TRP A 130 21.91 -13.23 -15.78
N GLN A 131 23.04 -13.95 -15.74
CA GLN A 131 23.21 -15.11 -14.87
C GLN A 131 23.15 -14.65 -13.40
N PHE A 132 22.22 -15.21 -12.63
CA PHE A 132 22.25 -15.13 -11.18
C PHE A 132 23.46 -15.92 -10.64
N SER A 133 24.53 -15.22 -10.27
CA SER A 133 25.52 -15.77 -9.33
C SER A 133 25.07 -15.46 -7.90
N GLY A 134 24.56 -16.48 -7.22
CA GLY A 134 24.41 -16.44 -5.77
C GLY A 134 25.79 -16.40 -5.08
N PRO A 135 25.88 -15.85 -3.85
CA PRO A 135 27.15 -15.71 -3.16
C PRO A 135 27.74 -17.10 -2.77
N ALA A 136 29.07 -17.17 -2.80
CA ALA A 136 29.90 -18.34 -2.53
C ALA A 136 29.65 -19.01 -1.17
#